data_AF-A0A8S3IEH2-F1
#
_entry.id   AF-A0A8S3IEH2-F1
#
_cell.length_a   1.000
_cell.length_b   1.000
_cell.length_c   1.000
_cell.angle_alpha   90.00
_cell.angle_beta   90.00
_cell.angle_gamma   90.00
#
_symmetry.space_group_name_H-M   'P 1'
#
loop_
_entity.id
_entity.type
_entity.pdbx_description
1 polymer ?
#
loop_
_entity_poly.entity_id
_entity_poly.type
_entity_poly.pdbx_seq_one_letter_code
_entity_poly.pdbx_strand_id
1 'polypeptide(L)'
;PSSDNATAIVAFVIRNGNQSLVQFEMFRIQKMIEIRVNGRTIEYTPLTTENIEFFTTSQLIYSDDHQLNIRQTSLTSFEISYGETSMQFIVNARSAFDFLDLLFILPRDLMKNGQPRGLMGDLDGLVYENGTRVLSATMTNDQSLFEYGESWRTTSATSLFYYNSPNSYATYQNTKYRPAFHQTLLQKYNGTSRFTMAQQSCQNLKDSQRCVYDVLITNDPTLSLMHKQFDTNMVTWESYIKQVEEDIANQPSKATTNTISKLLIGWACAHLFFIFH
;
A
#
# COMPACT_ATOMS: atom_id res chain seq x y z
N PRO A 1 -14.84 -2.03 -22.52
CA PRO A 1 -15.46 -0.85 -21.88
C PRO A 1 -14.66 -0.47 -20.63
N SER A 2 -14.31 0.81 -20.46
CA SER A 2 -13.71 1.30 -19.22
C SER A 2 -14.76 1.33 -18.10
N SER A 3 -14.32 1.07 -16.88
CA SER A 3 -15.12 1.06 -15.66
C SER A 3 -14.90 2.35 -14.88
N ASP A 4 -15.97 2.99 -14.45
CA ASP A 4 -15.92 4.16 -13.58
C ASP A 4 -15.88 3.79 -12.09
N ASN A 5 -15.82 2.49 -11.77
CA ASN A 5 -15.63 2.04 -10.40
C ASN A 5 -14.16 2.16 -10.02
N ALA A 6 -13.90 2.87 -8.93
CA ALA A 6 -12.59 2.93 -8.29
C ALA A 6 -12.22 1.58 -7.67
N THR A 7 -10.92 1.29 -7.61
CA THR A 7 -10.35 0.12 -6.94
C THR A 7 -9.46 0.57 -5.80
N ALA A 8 -9.40 -0.22 -4.73
CA ALA A 8 -8.52 0.03 -3.60
C ALA A 8 -7.91 -1.27 -3.08
N ILE A 9 -6.80 -1.18 -2.35
CA ILE A 9 -6.18 -2.35 -1.70
C ILE A 9 -7.06 -2.73 -0.50
N VAL A 10 -7.69 -3.89 -0.54
CA VAL A 10 -8.53 -4.39 0.58
C VAL A 10 -7.91 -5.59 1.28
N ALA A 11 -6.84 -6.15 0.72
CA ALA A 11 -6.07 -7.20 1.35
C ALA A 11 -4.61 -7.11 0.89
N PHE A 12 -3.70 -7.78 1.59
CA PHE A 12 -2.35 -8.02 1.09
C PHE A 12 -1.79 -9.26 1.78
N VAL A 13 -0.72 -9.80 1.20
CA VAL A 13 0.01 -10.94 1.76
C VAL A 13 1.50 -10.67 1.69
N ILE A 14 2.21 -10.99 2.77
CA ILE A 14 3.65 -10.83 2.89
C ILE A 14 4.24 -12.16 3.37
N ARG A 15 5.39 -12.50 2.82
CA ARG A 15 6.23 -13.59 3.29
C ARG A 15 7.69 -13.19 3.14
N ASN A 16 8.51 -13.55 4.12
CA ASN A 16 9.95 -13.36 4.05
C ASN A 16 10.67 -14.71 3.96
N GLY A 17 11.16 -15.08 2.77
CA GLY A 17 11.85 -16.35 2.55
C GLY A 17 11.03 -17.56 3.06
N ASN A 18 11.60 -18.33 3.98
CA ASN A 18 10.94 -19.49 4.59
C ASN A 18 10.16 -19.16 5.86
N GLN A 19 10.07 -17.90 6.25
CA GLN A 19 9.32 -17.46 7.43
C GLN A 19 7.80 -17.51 7.20
N SER A 20 7.07 -17.29 8.30
CA SER A 20 5.62 -17.25 8.33
C SER A 20 5.04 -16.29 7.29
N LEU A 21 3.98 -16.73 6.62
CA LEU A 21 3.20 -15.94 5.69
C LEU A 21 2.11 -15.20 6.45
N VAL A 22 2.03 -13.89 6.26
CA VAL A 22 1.06 -13.01 6.92
C VAL A 22 0.13 -12.43 5.87
N GLN A 23 -1.17 -12.68 6.02
CA GLN A 23 -2.21 -12.10 5.18
C GLN A 23 -3.08 -11.17 6.03
N PHE A 24 -3.37 -10.00 5.51
CA PHE A 24 -4.34 -9.05 6.05
C PHE A 24 -5.48 -8.92 5.06
N GLU A 25 -6.71 -8.92 5.54
CA GLU A 25 -7.90 -8.74 4.74
C GLU A 25 -8.90 -7.85 5.47
N MET A 26 -9.43 -6.86 4.76
CA MET A 26 -10.42 -5.93 5.29
C MET A 26 -11.83 -6.47 4.98
N PHE A 27 -12.58 -6.79 6.02
CA PHE A 27 -13.98 -7.19 5.91
C PHE A 27 -14.89 -5.97 5.90
N ARG A 28 -15.40 -5.60 4.71
CA ARG A 28 -16.24 -4.40 4.49
C ARG A 28 -17.46 -4.32 5.41
N ILE A 29 -18.14 -5.45 5.66
CA ILE A 29 -19.40 -5.47 6.43
C ILE A 29 -19.18 -5.13 7.91
N GLN A 30 -18.04 -5.54 8.47
CA GLN A 30 -17.75 -5.37 9.90
C GLN A 30 -16.70 -4.29 10.17
N LYS A 31 -16.09 -3.71 9.11
CA LYS A 31 -14.94 -2.81 9.18
C LYS A 31 -13.81 -3.35 10.04
N MET A 32 -13.66 -4.68 10.05
CA MET A 32 -12.63 -5.39 10.80
C MET A 32 -11.51 -5.82 9.86
N ILE A 33 -10.31 -5.88 10.41
CA ILE A 33 -9.16 -6.51 9.75
C ILE A 33 -9.08 -7.95 10.25
N GLU A 34 -9.15 -8.89 9.33
CA GLU A 34 -8.76 -10.26 9.58
C GLU A 34 -7.25 -10.40 9.31
N ILE A 35 -6.53 -10.95 10.29
CA ILE A 35 -5.11 -11.25 10.16
C ILE A 35 -4.96 -12.76 10.18
N ARG A 36 -4.28 -13.31 9.16
CA ARG A 36 -3.95 -14.73 9.07
C ARG A 36 -2.45 -14.92 9.07
N VAL A 37 -1.99 -15.88 9.87
CA VAL A 37 -0.61 -16.38 9.84
C VAL A 37 -0.63 -17.82 9.37
N ASN A 38 0.08 -18.12 8.27
CA ASN A 38 0.13 -19.43 7.63
C ASN A 38 -1.27 -20.02 7.35
N GLY A 39 -2.19 -19.16 6.89
CA GLY A 39 -3.58 -19.53 6.56
C GLY A 39 -4.53 -19.64 7.76
N ARG A 40 -4.04 -19.49 8.99
CA ARG A 40 -4.86 -19.53 10.21
C ARG A 40 -5.14 -18.12 10.71
N THR A 41 -6.41 -17.78 10.94
CA THR A 41 -6.79 -16.51 11.56
C THR A 41 -6.21 -16.44 12.99
N ILE A 42 -5.58 -15.33 13.33
CA ILE A 42 -5.13 -15.08 14.70
C ILE A 42 -6.26 -14.42 15.50
N GLU A 43 -6.48 -14.90 16.71
CA GLU A 43 -7.39 -14.26 17.65
C GLU A 43 -6.60 -13.26 18.51
N TYR A 44 -7.04 -12.01 18.53
CA TYR A 44 -6.47 -10.98 19.38
C TYR A 44 -7.57 -10.04 19.88
N THR A 45 -7.36 -9.45 21.05
CA THR A 45 -8.24 -8.40 21.57
C THR A 45 -7.81 -7.07 20.97
N PRO A 46 -8.62 -6.42 20.11
CA PRO A 46 -8.24 -5.16 19.49
C PRO A 46 -8.08 -4.05 20.53
N LEU A 47 -7.20 -3.10 20.25
CA LEU A 47 -7.18 -1.83 20.97
C LEU A 47 -8.56 -1.14 20.83
N THR A 48 -9.09 -0.67 21.95
CA THR A 48 -10.29 0.16 22.03
C THR A 48 -9.92 1.53 22.56
N THR A 49 -10.78 2.53 22.36
CA THR A 49 -10.58 3.87 22.95
C THR A 49 -10.40 3.81 24.47
N GLU A 50 -11.03 2.83 25.13
CA GLU A 50 -10.92 2.60 26.57
C GLU A 50 -9.58 1.95 26.97
N ASN A 51 -9.03 1.09 26.11
CA ASN A 51 -7.81 0.34 26.42
C ASN A 51 -6.52 1.04 25.98
N ILE A 52 -6.59 2.13 25.19
CA ILE A 52 -5.41 2.89 24.75
C ILE A 52 -4.63 3.48 25.94
N GLU A 53 -5.31 3.82 27.04
CA GLU A 53 -4.63 4.32 28.24
C GLU A 53 -3.84 3.23 28.97
N PHE A 54 -4.20 1.96 28.80
CA PHE A 54 -3.59 0.83 29.49
C PHE A 54 -2.34 0.29 28.77
N PHE A 55 -2.32 0.37 27.44
CA PHE A 55 -1.18 -0.06 26.64
C PHE A 55 -0.25 1.13 26.35
N THR A 56 1.06 0.92 26.43
CA THR A 56 2.08 1.90 25.98
C THR A 56 2.04 2.03 24.45
N THR A 57 1.02 2.72 23.92
CA THR A 57 0.70 3.01 22.50
C THR A 57 0.74 1.84 21.51
N SER A 58 1.22 0.66 21.89
CA SER A 58 1.43 -0.49 21.04
C SER A 58 1.21 -1.79 21.82
N GLN A 59 0.49 -2.72 21.22
CA GLN A 59 0.21 -4.05 21.77
C GLN A 59 0.80 -5.11 20.85
N LEU A 60 1.60 -6.02 21.37
CA LEU A 60 2.03 -7.21 20.63
C LEU A 60 0.83 -8.16 20.53
N ILE A 61 0.38 -8.45 19.31
CA ILE A 61 -0.78 -9.31 19.05
C ILE A 61 -0.37 -10.69 18.51
N TYR A 62 0.82 -10.81 17.93
CA TYR A 62 1.37 -12.09 17.50
C TYR A 62 2.89 -12.06 17.50
N SER A 63 3.51 -13.18 17.87
CA SER A 63 4.94 -13.42 17.73
C SER A 63 5.19 -14.91 17.48
N ASP A 64 6.21 -15.24 16.70
CA ASP A 64 6.66 -16.63 16.52
C ASP A 64 8.17 -16.81 16.67
N ASP A 65 8.61 -18.06 16.69
CA ASP A 65 10.02 -18.44 16.87
C ASP A 65 10.92 -18.02 15.69
N HIS A 66 10.34 -17.59 14.57
CA HIS A 66 11.07 -17.10 13.38
C HIS A 66 11.19 -15.57 13.37
N GLN A 67 11.02 -14.93 14.53
CA GLN A 67 11.15 -13.49 14.72
C GLN A 67 10.13 -12.67 13.90
N LEU A 68 8.99 -13.26 13.51
CA LEU A 68 7.84 -12.48 13.08
C LEU A 68 7.20 -11.85 14.31
N ASN A 69 6.97 -10.53 14.29
CA ASN A 69 6.16 -9.84 15.28
C ASN A 69 5.10 -9.01 14.59
N ILE A 70 3.87 -9.09 15.08
CA ILE A 70 2.76 -8.23 14.67
C ILE A 70 2.31 -7.43 15.89
N ARG A 71 2.34 -6.11 15.76
CA ARG A 71 1.93 -5.18 16.81
C ARG A 71 0.78 -4.32 16.29
N GLN A 72 -0.24 -4.11 17.12
CA GLN A 72 -1.22 -3.07 16.88
C GLN A 72 -0.72 -1.78 17.54
N THR A 73 -0.49 -0.73 16.75
CA THR A 73 0.11 0.56 17.18
C THR A 73 -0.93 1.69 17.32
N SER A 74 -2.15 1.47 16.83
CA SER A 74 -3.29 2.34 17.06
C SER A 74 -4.60 1.57 16.83
N LEU A 75 -5.76 2.22 16.97
CA LEU A 75 -7.06 1.62 16.61
C LEU A 75 -7.10 1.10 15.16
N THR A 76 -6.30 1.70 14.27
CA THR A 76 -6.34 1.41 12.83
C THR A 76 -4.97 1.04 12.26
N SER A 77 -3.91 0.97 13.07
CA SER A 77 -2.54 0.81 12.59
C SER A 77 -1.90 -0.46 13.14
N PHE A 78 -1.20 -1.17 12.26
CA PHE A 78 -0.47 -2.38 12.58
C PHE A 78 0.95 -2.27 12.04
N GLU A 79 1.90 -2.85 12.78
CA GLU A 79 3.29 -2.99 12.41
C GLU A 79 3.62 -4.48 12.35
N ILE A 80 4.18 -4.92 11.22
CA ILE A 80 4.68 -6.27 11.01
C ILE A 80 6.19 -6.16 10.86
N SER A 81 6.94 -6.90 11.66
CA SER A 81 8.40 -6.94 11.57
C SER A 81 8.91 -8.36 11.44
N TYR A 82 9.90 -8.54 10.57
CA TYR A 82 10.63 -9.80 10.41
C TYR A 82 12.07 -9.60 10.86
N GLY A 83 12.38 -10.05 12.08
CA GLY A 83 13.63 -9.75 12.78
C GLY A 83 14.90 -10.11 11.99
N GLU A 84 14.93 -11.27 11.33
CA GLU A 84 16.13 -11.73 10.59
C GLU A 84 16.56 -10.81 9.45
N THR A 85 15.59 -10.11 8.86
CA THR A 85 15.83 -9.22 7.71
C THR A 85 15.69 -7.75 8.05
N SER A 86 15.33 -7.41 9.29
CA SER A 86 14.96 -6.04 9.68
C SER A 86 13.92 -5.38 8.77
N MET A 87 13.11 -6.17 8.05
CA MET A 87 12.01 -5.64 7.25
C MET A 87 10.85 -5.25 8.15
N GLN A 88 10.28 -4.09 7.90
CA GLN A 88 9.09 -3.60 8.60
C GLN A 88 8.01 -3.19 7.60
N PHE A 89 6.77 -3.49 7.96
CA PHE A 89 5.59 -3.16 7.20
C PHE A 89 4.60 -2.47 8.12
N ILE A 90 4.15 -1.29 7.74
CA ILE A 90 3.15 -0.52 8.46
C ILE A 90 1.88 -0.53 7.64
N VAL A 91 0.78 -0.91 8.29
CA VAL A 91 -0.52 -1.13 7.68
C VAL A 91 -1.51 -0.23 8.38
N ASN A 92 -2.22 0.60 7.62
CA ASN A 92 -3.25 1.48 8.15
C ASN A 92 -4.60 1.14 7.54
N ALA A 93 -5.57 0.80 8.39
CA ALA A 93 -6.97 0.66 8.03
C ALA A 93 -7.58 2.05 7.79
N ARG A 94 -8.09 2.31 6.60
CA ARG A 94 -8.82 3.53 6.27
C ARG A 94 -10.32 3.24 6.29
N SER A 95 -10.87 3.00 7.48
CA SER A 95 -12.28 2.56 7.68
C SER A 95 -13.36 3.52 7.17
N ALA A 96 -13.00 4.78 6.88
CA ALA A 96 -13.91 5.72 6.21
C ALA A 96 -14.08 5.41 4.70
N PHE A 97 -13.12 4.72 4.09
CA PHE A 97 -13.03 4.47 2.65
C PHE A 97 -12.86 2.98 2.31
N ASP A 98 -12.91 2.11 3.32
CA ASP A 98 -12.84 0.65 3.21
C ASP A 98 -11.62 0.13 2.42
N PHE A 99 -10.43 0.68 2.70
CA PHE A 99 -9.17 0.19 2.14
C PHE A 99 -7.99 0.21 3.14
N LEU A 100 -6.89 -0.43 2.73
CA LEU A 100 -5.63 -0.54 3.44
C LEU A 100 -4.56 0.35 2.79
N ASP A 101 -3.85 1.11 3.61
CA ASP A 101 -2.68 1.90 3.23
C ASP A 101 -1.42 1.21 3.76
N LEU A 102 -0.42 1.03 2.89
CA LEU A 102 0.76 0.20 3.14
C LEU A 102 2.04 1.03 3.02
N LEU A 103 2.89 0.93 4.04
CA LEU A 103 4.25 1.45 4.02
C LEU A 103 5.25 0.32 4.27
N PHE A 104 6.27 0.28 3.42
CA PHE A 104 7.32 -0.73 3.42
C PHE A 104 8.64 -0.07 3.81
N ILE A 105 9.31 -0.62 4.81
CA ILE A 105 10.65 -0.21 5.22
C ILE A 105 11.59 -1.39 5.00
N LEU A 106 12.45 -1.24 4.00
CA LEU A 106 13.38 -2.29 3.57
C LEU A 106 14.83 -1.82 3.79
N PRO A 107 15.72 -2.69 4.31
CA PRO A 107 17.14 -2.38 4.41
C PRO A 107 17.78 -2.19 3.02
N ARG A 108 18.77 -1.28 2.94
CA ARG A 108 19.51 -0.99 1.69
C ARG A 108 20.16 -2.19 1.08
N ASP A 109 20.76 -3.03 1.92
CA ASP A 109 21.54 -4.16 1.43
C ASP A 109 20.64 -5.23 0.82
N LEU A 110 19.38 -5.32 1.27
CA LEU A 110 18.36 -6.15 0.61
C LEU A 110 18.05 -5.61 -0.79
N MET A 111 17.95 -4.28 -0.94
CA MET A 111 17.70 -3.65 -2.24
C MET A 111 18.89 -3.76 -3.20
N LYS A 112 20.12 -3.68 -2.69
CA LYS A 112 21.35 -3.78 -3.50
C LYS A 112 21.67 -5.22 -3.92
N ASN A 113 21.60 -6.16 -2.97
CA ASN A 113 22.05 -7.53 -3.18
C ASN A 113 20.91 -8.45 -3.64
N GLY A 114 19.66 -8.15 -3.26
CA GLY A 114 18.51 -9.00 -3.49
C GLY A 114 17.85 -8.84 -4.86
N GLN A 115 18.27 -7.87 -5.68
CA GLN A 115 17.69 -7.56 -6.99
C GLN A 115 16.15 -7.55 -6.95
N PRO A 116 15.54 -6.66 -6.15
CA PRO A 116 14.09 -6.62 -5.95
C PRO A 116 13.36 -6.48 -7.29
N ARG A 117 12.23 -7.18 -7.41
CA ARG A 117 11.39 -7.18 -8.61
C ARG A 117 9.94 -7.02 -8.19
N GLY A 118 9.16 -6.36 -9.03
CA GLY A 118 7.75 -6.10 -8.75
C GLY A 118 7.35 -4.70 -9.17
N LEU A 119 6.14 -4.31 -8.76
CA LEU A 119 5.55 -3.01 -9.05
C LEU A 119 6.44 -1.82 -8.64
N MET A 120 7.24 -1.97 -7.58
CA MET A 120 8.11 -0.92 -7.04
C MET A 120 9.45 -0.78 -7.78
N GLY A 121 9.73 -1.68 -8.73
CA GLY A 121 11.00 -1.77 -9.43
C GLY A 121 12.16 -2.11 -8.48
N ASP A 122 13.36 -1.69 -8.86
CA ASP A 122 14.57 -1.78 -8.04
C ASP A 122 15.20 -0.41 -7.77
N LEU A 123 16.50 -0.39 -7.50
CA LEU A 123 17.27 0.83 -7.28
C LEU A 123 17.49 1.64 -8.57
N ASP A 124 17.42 1.00 -9.74
CA ASP A 124 17.61 1.67 -11.03
C ASP A 124 16.27 2.11 -11.65
N GLY A 125 15.14 1.67 -11.10
CA GLY A 125 13.81 2.11 -11.50
C GLY A 125 12.85 0.95 -11.80
N LEU A 126 11.78 1.27 -12.53
CA LEU A 126 10.73 0.31 -12.85
C LEU A 126 11.21 -0.71 -13.90
N VAL A 127 10.75 -1.94 -13.75
CA VAL A 127 11.09 -3.06 -14.63
C VAL A 127 9.85 -3.90 -14.84
N TYR A 128 9.57 -4.29 -16.07
CA TYR A 128 8.48 -5.23 -16.38
C TYR A 128 8.83 -6.63 -15.83
N GLU A 129 7.82 -7.48 -15.65
CA GLU A 129 8.03 -8.87 -15.18
C GLU A 129 9.03 -9.64 -16.05
N ASN A 130 9.01 -9.40 -17.37
CA ASN A 130 9.93 -10.00 -18.33
C ASN A 130 11.38 -9.48 -18.24
N GLY A 131 11.68 -8.56 -17.31
CA GLY A 131 13.01 -7.97 -17.11
C GLY A 131 13.31 -6.73 -17.94
N THR A 132 12.40 -6.29 -18.81
CA THR A 132 12.59 -5.07 -19.62
C THR A 132 12.51 -3.84 -18.73
N ARG A 133 13.53 -2.97 -18.76
CA ARG A 133 13.52 -1.70 -18.04
C ARG A 133 12.48 -0.75 -18.65
N VAL A 134 11.71 -0.10 -17.78
CA VAL A 134 10.80 0.97 -18.18
C VAL A 134 11.65 2.21 -18.48
N LEU A 135 11.58 2.71 -19.70
CA LEU A 135 12.22 3.97 -20.07
C LEU A 135 11.28 5.12 -19.68
N SER A 136 11.81 6.26 -19.21
CA SER A 136 10.98 7.41 -18.82
C SER A 136 10.02 7.87 -19.93
N ALA A 137 10.41 7.71 -21.19
CA ALA A 137 9.58 8.00 -22.37
C ALA A 137 8.43 7.00 -22.61
N THR A 138 8.38 5.87 -21.91
CA THR A 138 7.35 4.83 -22.08
C THR A 138 6.19 4.95 -21.10
N MET A 139 6.37 5.67 -19.98
CA MET A 139 5.33 5.90 -18.96
C MET A 139 4.75 7.30 -19.07
N THR A 140 4.07 7.57 -20.18
CA THR A 140 3.58 8.92 -20.49
C THR A 140 2.19 9.22 -19.94
N ASN A 141 1.44 8.20 -19.52
CA ASN A 141 0.08 8.34 -19.01
C ASN A 141 -0.31 7.19 -18.06
N ASP A 142 -1.46 7.34 -17.42
CA ASP A 142 -2.05 6.35 -16.52
C ASP A 142 -2.46 5.04 -17.20
N GLN A 143 -2.70 5.05 -18.50
CA GLN A 143 -2.87 3.81 -19.27
C GLN A 143 -1.57 2.99 -19.32
N SER A 144 -0.43 3.60 -19.62
CA SER A 144 0.87 2.90 -19.60
C SER A 144 1.22 2.39 -18.19
N LEU A 145 0.85 3.12 -17.14
CA LEU A 145 0.99 2.66 -15.75
C LEU A 145 0.08 1.47 -15.43
N PHE A 146 -1.15 1.46 -15.95
CA PHE A 146 -2.05 0.32 -15.84
C PHE A 146 -1.46 -0.92 -16.52
N GLU A 147 -0.97 -0.78 -17.75
CA GLU A 147 -0.36 -1.89 -18.51
C GLU A 147 0.89 -2.45 -17.81
N TYR A 148 1.71 -1.58 -17.21
CA TYR A 148 2.80 -2.01 -16.34
C TYR A 148 2.31 -2.75 -15.09
N GLY A 149 1.29 -2.26 -14.41
CA GLY A 149 0.69 -2.92 -13.26
C GLY A 149 0.18 -4.32 -13.61
N GLU A 150 -0.50 -4.43 -14.75
CA GLU A 150 -1.01 -5.69 -15.29
C GLU A 150 0.10 -6.69 -15.65
N SER A 151 1.28 -6.22 -16.05
CA SER A 151 2.44 -7.10 -16.28
C SER A 151 2.90 -7.83 -15.02
N TRP A 152 2.58 -7.30 -13.84
CA TRP A 152 2.91 -7.90 -12.54
C TRP A 152 1.75 -8.69 -11.92
N ARG A 153 0.66 -8.92 -12.67
CA ARG A 153 -0.49 -9.69 -12.19
C ARG A 153 -0.04 -11.10 -11.82
N THR A 154 -0.29 -11.50 -10.58
CA THR A 154 0.01 -12.86 -10.12
C THR A 154 -0.85 -13.89 -10.84
N THR A 155 -0.46 -15.16 -10.80
CA THR A 155 -1.23 -16.30 -11.30
C THR A 155 -1.73 -17.15 -10.13
N SER A 156 -2.58 -18.15 -10.39
CA SER A 156 -2.95 -19.12 -9.35
C SER A 156 -1.75 -19.85 -8.74
N ALA A 157 -0.67 -20.04 -9.51
CA ALA A 157 0.55 -20.70 -9.06
C ALA A 157 1.48 -19.78 -8.26
N THR A 158 1.43 -18.46 -8.50
CA THR A 158 2.31 -17.49 -7.84
C THR A 158 1.61 -16.67 -6.75
N SER A 159 0.29 -16.78 -6.63
CA SER A 159 -0.47 -16.16 -5.55
C SER A 159 -0.11 -16.78 -4.21
N LEU A 160 0.17 -15.92 -3.23
CA LEU A 160 0.42 -16.31 -1.84
C LEU A 160 -0.84 -16.25 -0.97
N PHE A 161 -1.96 -15.76 -1.50
CA PHE A 161 -3.19 -15.63 -0.74
C PHE A 161 -3.75 -16.99 -0.34
N TYR A 162 -4.23 -17.05 0.90
CA TYR A 162 -5.14 -18.09 1.35
C TYR A 162 -6.57 -17.73 0.93
N TYR A 163 -7.26 -18.68 0.30
CA TYR A 163 -8.64 -18.54 -0.14
C TYR A 163 -9.54 -19.49 0.66
N ASN A 164 -10.54 -18.95 1.37
CA ASN A 164 -11.54 -19.79 2.03
C ASN A 164 -12.45 -20.45 1.00
N SER A 165 -12.76 -21.73 1.17
CA SER A 165 -13.79 -22.40 0.38
C SER A 165 -15.14 -21.67 0.51
N PRO A 166 -15.89 -21.45 -0.59
CA PRO A 166 -15.68 -21.95 -1.96
C PRO A 166 -14.83 -21.04 -2.86
N ASN A 167 -14.25 -19.97 -2.32
CA ASN A 167 -13.47 -19.02 -3.10
C ASN A 167 -12.13 -19.60 -3.55
N SER A 168 -11.57 -19.03 -4.60
CA SER A 168 -10.26 -19.39 -5.16
C SER A 168 -9.60 -18.18 -5.80
N TYR A 169 -8.35 -18.31 -6.23
CA TYR A 169 -7.71 -17.26 -7.04
C TYR A 169 -8.62 -16.75 -8.17
N ALA A 170 -9.27 -17.65 -8.91
CA ALA A 170 -10.13 -17.26 -10.03
C ALA A 170 -11.35 -16.44 -9.62
N THR A 171 -11.91 -16.65 -8.42
CA THR A 171 -13.08 -15.89 -7.95
C THR A 171 -12.71 -14.46 -7.54
N TYR A 172 -11.44 -14.21 -7.22
CA TYR A 172 -10.92 -12.88 -6.86
C TYR A 172 -10.28 -12.13 -8.05
N GLN A 173 -10.20 -12.74 -9.23
CA GLN A 173 -9.65 -12.08 -10.42
C GLN A 173 -10.73 -11.50 -11.32
N ASN A 174 -10.60 -10.22 -11.64
CA ASN A 174 -11.35 -9.58 -12.72
C ASN A 174 -10.41 -9.14 -13.85
N THR A 175 -10.11 -10.05 -14.77
CA THR A 175 -9.22 -9.79 -15.91
C THR A 175 -9.85 -8.88 -16.98
N LYS A 176 -11.15 -8.60 -16.88
CA LYS A 176 -11.86 -7.69 -17.79
C LYS A 176 -11.93 -6.27 -17.25
N TYR A 177 -11.52 -6.05 -16.01
CA TYR A 177 -11.49 -4.71 -15.44
C TYR A 177 -10.50 -3.84 -16.20
N ARG A 178 -10.93 -2.63 -16.51
CA ARG A 178 -10.08 -1.56 -17.03
C ARG A 178 -10.61 -0.26 -16.46
N PRO A 179 -9.79 0.55 -15.77
CA PRO A 179 -10.27 1.80 -15.19
C PRO A 179 -10.62 2.81 -16.29
N ALA A 180 -11.47 3.77 -15.96
CA ALA A 180 -11.58 5.00 -16.72
C ALA A 180 -10.35 5.86 -16.46
N PHE A 181 -9.51 6.00 -17.48
CA PHE A 181 -8.30 6.81 -17.39
C PHE A 181 -8.62 8.30 -17.26
N HIS A 182 -7.66 9.06 -16.76
CA HIS A 182 -7.74 10.46 -16.42
C HIS A 182 -8.33 11.27 -17.56
N GLN A 183 -7.79 11.11 -18.78
CA GLN A 183 -8.27 11.83 -19.95
C GLN A 183 -9.74 11.50 -20.28
N THR A 184 -10.16 10.25 -20.10
CA THR A 184 -11.54 9.82 -20.30
C THR A 184 -12.47 10.44 -19.26
N LEU A 185 -12.06 10.48 -17.98
CA LEU A 185 -12.84 11.10 -16.91
C LEU A 185 -12.95 12.63 -17.12
N LEU A 186 -11.86 13.30 -17.48
CA LEU A 186 -11.86 14.73 -17.80
C LEU A 186 -12.85 15.04 -18.92
N GLN A 187 -12.80 14.29 -20.03
CA GLN A 187 -13.71 14.47 -21.16
C GLN A 187 -15.17 14.21 -20.77
N LYS A 188 -15.42 13.16 -19.98
CA LYS A 188 -16.76 12.78 -19.54
C LYS A 188 -17.41 13.83 -18.64
N TYR A 189 -16.65 14.40 -17.71
CA TYR A 189 -17.17 15.31 -16.69
C TYR A 189 -16.93 16.79 -17.01
N ASN A 190 -16.29 17.13 -18.13
CA ASN A 190 -16.03 18.51 -18.50
C ASN A 190 -17.33 19.35 -18.49
N GLY A 191 -17.29 20.53 -17.84
CA GLY A 191 -18.43 21.43 -17.72
C GLY A 191 -19.52 20.97 -16.74
N THR A 192 -19.34 19.85 -16.04
CA THR A 192 -20.31 19.38 -15.02
C THR A 192 -19.99 19.95 -13.63
N SER A 193 -20.98 19.97 -12.75
CA SER A 193 -20.80 20.34 -11.33
C SER A 193 -19.79 19.44 -10.61
N ARG A 194 -19.71 18.15 -10.98
CA ARG A 194 -18.73 17.20 -10.44
C ARG A 194 -17.30 17.62 -10.77
N PHE A 195 -17.04 18.10 -11.98
CA PHE A 195 -15.73 18.59 -12.37
C PHE A 195 -15.34 19.86 -11.61
N THR A 196 -16.27 20.82 -11.49
CA THR A 196 -16.04 22.03 -10.69
C THR A 196 -15.76 21.71 -9.23
N MET A 197 -16.52 20.78 -8.63
CA MET A 197 -16.29 20.31 -7.26
C MET A 197 -14.91 19.68 -7.10
N ALA A 198 -14.50 18.79 -8.03
CA ALA A 198 -13.19 18.15 -7.98
C ALA A 198 -12.05 19.18 -8.04
N GLN A 199 -12.13 20.14 -8.97
CA GLN A 199 -11.13 21.21 -9.07
C GLN A 199 -11.05 22.06 -7.80
N GLN A 200 -12.19 22.45 -7.23
CA GLN A 200 -12.25 23.28 -6.03
C GLN A 200 -11.71 22.55 -4.79
N SER A 201 -12.08 21.28 -4.61
CA SER A 201 -11.61 20.48 -3.47
C SER A 201 -10.10 20.24 -3.50
N CYS A 202 -9.50 20.19 -4.69
CA CYS A 202 -8.09 19.81 -4.88
C CYS A 202 -7.14 21.00 -5.14
N GLN A 203 -7.63 22.24 -5.20
CA GLN A 203 -6.88 23.41 -5.69
C GLN A 203 -5.58 23.76 -4.92
N ASN A 204 -5.47 23.35 -3.65
CA ASN A 204 -4.34 23.70 -2.77
C ASN A 204 -3.41 22.51 -2.47
N LEU A 205 -3.46 21.46 -3.27
CA LEU A 205 -2.64 20.26 -3.09
C LEU A 205 -1.44 20.26 -4.03
N LYS A 206 -0.32 19.68 -3.58
CA LYS A 206 0.88 19.54 -4.43
C LYS A 206 0.59 18.70 -5.67
N ASP A 207 -0.23 17.67 -5.53
CA ASP A 207 -0.65 16.78 -6.62
C ASP A 207 -2.14 16.92 -6.93
N SER A 208 -2.54 18.12 -7.34
CA SER A 208 -3.93 18.45 -7.63
C SER A 208 -4.54 17.58 -8.73
N GLN A 209 -3.75 17.10 -9.70
CA GLN A 209 -4.24 16.26 -10.78
C GLN A 209 -4.66 14.85 -10.30
N ARG A 210 -3.87 14.22 -9.43
CA ARG A 210 -4.25 12.93 -8.83
C ARG A 210 -5.49 13.07 -7.94
N CYS A 211 -5.55 14.12 -7.12
CA CYS A 211 -6.74 14.39 -6.32
C CYS A 211 -7.98 14.61 -7.20
N VAL A 212 -7.89 15.39 -8.28
CA VAL A 212 -9.01 15.62 -9.19
C VAL A 212 -9.47 14.30 -9.81
N TYR A 213 -8.54 13.44 -10.25
CA TYR A 213 -8.89 12.10 -10.72
C TYR A 213 -9.69 11.33 -9.67
N ASP A 214 -9.19 11.28 -8.43
CA ASP A 214 -9.81 10.49 -7.36
C ASP A 214 -11.21 10.97 -7.03
N VAL A 215 -11.41 12.29 -6.94
CA VAL A 215 -12.76 12.88 -6.75
C VAL A 215 -13.64 12.62 -7.98
N LEU A 216 -13.08 12.70 -9.20
CA LEU A 216 -13.81 12.44 -10.44
C LEU A 216 -14.21 10.98 -10.63
N ILE A 217 -13.48 10.01 -10.10
CA ILE A 217 -13.86 8.59 -10.21
C ILE A 217 -14.79 8.17 -9.08
N THR A 218 -14.57 8.64 -7.85
CA THR A 218 -15.37 8.26 -6.66
C THR A 218 -16.60 9.12 -6.42
N ASN A 219 -16.62 10.35 -6.93
CA ASN A 219 -17.60 11.39 -6.62
C ASN A 219 -17.52 11.85 -5.15
N ASP A 220 -16.38 11.67 -4.49
CA ASP A 220 -16.20 11.99 -3.08
C ASP A 220 -15.18 13.11 -2.90
N PRO A 221 -15.60 14.37 -2.62
CA PRO A 221 -14.69 15.47 -2.40
C PRO A 221 -13.86 15.33 -1.11
N THR A 222 -14.26 14.47 -0.17
CA THR A 222 -13.54 14.29 1.10
C THR A 222 -12.17 13.63 0.91
N LEU A 223 -11.94 12.97 -0.25
CA LEU A 223 -10.64 12.44 -0.63
C LEU A 223 -9.56 13.53 -0.73
N SER A 224 -9.92 14.80 -0.93
CA SER A 224 -8.91 15.87 -0.91
C SER A 224 -8.26 16.05 0.48
N LEU A 225 -8.98 15.73 1.56
CA LEU A 225 -8.44 15.75 2.92
C LEU A 225 -7.41 14.65 3.11
N MET A 226 -7.63 13.49 2.49
CA MET A 226 -6.68 12.39 2.50
C MET A 226 -5.37 12.77 1.79
N HIS A 227 -5.46 13.35 0.60
CA HIS A 227 -4.30 13.87 -0.12
C HIS A 227 -3.55 14.93 0.70
N LYS A 228 -4.27 15.84 1.37
CA LYS A 228 -3.67 16.83 2.26
C LYS A 228 -2.91 16.17 3.43
N GLN A 229 -3.49 15.14 4.02
CA GLN A 229 -2.86 14.43 5.13
C GLN A 229 -1.65 13.62 4.64
N PHE A 230 -1.71 13.06 3.43
CA PHE A 230 -0.56 12.44 2.79
C PHE A 230 0.58 13.43 2.58
N ASP A 231 0.31 14.60 1.99
CA ASP A 231 1.30 15.65 1.78
C ASP A 231 1.98 16.04 3.10
N THR A 232 1.22 16.08 4.19
CA THR A 232 1.72 16.37 5.54
C THR A 232 2.60 15.23 6.07
N ASN A 233 2.12 13.98 5.99
CA ASN A 233 2.85 12.81 6.47
C ASN A 233 4.16 12.61 5.70
N MET A 234 4.16 12.86 4.38
CA MET A 234 5.35 12.72 3.54
C MET A 234 6.48 13.62 4.03
N VAL A 235 6.18 14.87 4.42
CA VAL A 235 7.17 15.79 5.00
C VAL A 235 7.73 15.25 6.32
N THR A 236 6.88 14.68 7.18
CA THR A 236 7.30 14.04 8.42
C THR A 236 8.21 12.85 8.17
N TRP A 237 7.86 11.99 7.22
CA TRP A 237 8.67 10.82 6.87
C TRP A 237 9.99 11.18 6.22
N GLU A 238 10.01 12.17 5.31
CA GLU A 238 11.25 12.71 4.74
C GLU A 238 12.18 13.25 5.84
N SER A 239 11.62 13.91 6.85
CA SER A 239 12.39 14.43 7.99
C SER A 239 12.94 13.30 8.85
N TYR A 240 12.13 12.26 9.12
CA TYR A 240 12.58 11.07 9.85
C TYR A 240 13.71 10.34 9.13
N ILE A 241 13.61 10.16 7.80
CA ILE A 241 14.66 9.52 7.00
C ILE A 241 15.96 10.30 7.09
N LYS A 242 15.91 11.63 6.94
CA LYS A 242 17.10 12.49 7.07
C LYS A 242 17.76 12.34 8.44
N GLN A 243 16.97 12.34 9.51
CA GLN A 243 17.49 12.14 10.86
C GLN A 243 18.19 10.78 10.99
N VAL A 244 17.58 9.71 10.48
CA VAL A 244 18.18 8.37 10.48
C VAL A 244 19.48 8.34 9.68
N GLU A 245 19.53 8.99 8.51
CA GLU A 245 20.75 9.10 7.70
C GLU A 245 21.88 9.88 8.43
N GLU A 246 21.55 10.98 9.11
CA GLU A 246 22.49 11.79 9.89
C GLU A 246 23.02 11.05 11.12
N ASP A 247 22.16 10.32 11.84
CA ASP A 247 22.53 9.52 13.00
C ASP A 247 23.50 8.39 12.60
N ILE A 248 23.29 7.76 11.43
CA ILE A 248 24.18 6.76 10.85
C ILE A 248 25.54 7.37 10.47
N ALA A 249 25.54 8.56 9.86
CA ALA A 249 26.78 9.25 9.46
C ALA A 249 27.66 9.64 10.66
N ASN A 250 27.03 10.02 11.78
CA ASN A 250 27.72 10.49 12.98
C ASN A 250 28.15 9.36 13.94
N GLN A 251 27.52 8.17 13.88
CA GLN A 251 27.89 7.00 14.68
C GLN A 251 27.92 5.71 13.83
N PRO A 252 28.95 5.52 12.99
CA PRO A 252 29.04 4.35 12.10
C PRO A 252 29.11 3.00 12.85
N SER A 253 29.49 2.97 14.13
CA SER A 253 29.47 1.76 14.97
C SER A 253 28.07 1.36 15.45
N LYS A 254 27.07 2.25 15.31
CA LYS A 254 25.64 1.96 15.49
C LYS A 254 24.90 1.79 14.16
N ALA A 255 25.61 1.82 13.03
CA ALA A 255 25.06 1.46 11.73
C ALA A 255 24.69 -0.03 11.76
N THR A 256 23.55 -0.35 12.35
CA THR A 256 22.79 -1.50 11.90
C THR A 256 22.47 -1.26 10.44
N THR A 257 22.46 -2.33 9.67
CA THR A 257 22.23 -2.47 8.22
C THR A 257 20.92 -1.83 7.68
N ASN A 258 20.24 -1.06 8.53
CA ASN A 258 18.92 -0.45 8.36
C ASN A 258 19.01 0.95 7.74
N THR A 259 19.79 1.12 6.66
CA THR A 259 19.63 2.34 5.86
C THR A 259 18.33 2.23 5.08
N ILE A 260 17.32 3.01 5.45
CA ILE A 260 16.06 3.14 4.70
C ILE A 260 16.43 3.64 3.30
N SER A 261 16.14 2.84 2.28
CA SER A 261 16.61 3.12 0.91
C SER A 261 15.53 3.59 -0.03
N LYS A 262 14.29 3.38 0.38
CA LYS A 262 13.11 3.80 -0.35
C LYS A 262 11.98 3.87 0.68
N LEU A 263 11.51 5.07 0.95
CA LEU A 263 10.19 5.26 1.53
C LEU A 263 9.24 5.35 0.34
N LEU A 264 8.45 4.31 0.15
CA LEU A 264 7.39 4.28 -0.85
C LEU A 264 6.08 4.11 -0.09
N ILE A 265 5.36 5.21 0.00
CA ILE A 265 4.02 5.25 0.57
C ILE A 265 3.07 4.84 -0.56
N GLY A 266 2.56 3.62 -0.50
CA GLY A 266 1.62 3.10 -1.48
C GLY A 266 0.20 3.50 -1.09
N TRP A 267 -0.28 4.64 -1.58
CA TRP A 267 -1.71 4.92 -1.52
C TRP A 267 -2.41 4.29 -2.72
N ALA A 268 -3.30 3.35 -2.41
CA ALA A 268 -4.35 2.92 -3.30
C ALA A 268 -5.45 3.97 -3.35
N CYS A 269 -5.13 5.09 -3.97
CA CYS A 269 -6.11 5.83 -4.75
C CYS A 269 -5.57 5.90 -6.18
N ALA A 270 -6.16 5.02 -7.00
CA ALA A 270 -6.10 4.90 -8.45
C ALA A 270 -4.78 4.67 -9.20
N HIS A 271 -3.59 4.77 -8.60
CA HIS A 271 -2.35 4.67 -9.39
C HIS A 271 -1.37 3.55 -9.05
N LEU A 272 -1.67 2.67 -8.09
CA LEU A 272 -1.05 1.35 -8.02
C LEU A 272 -2.07 0.28 -7.63
N PHE A 273 -2.21 -0.71 -8.51
CA PHE A 273 -3.12 -1.84 -8.38
C PHE A 273 -2.64 -2.85 -7.33
N PHE A 274 -3.56 -3.36 -6.50
CA PHE A 274 -4.01 -4.77 -6.42
C PHE A 274 -4.91 -4.99 -5.20
N ILE A 275 -6.19 -5.28 -5.45
CA ILE A 275 -7.01 -6.44 -5.06
C ILE A 275 -8.45 -6.06 -5.37
N PHE A 276 -9.09 -6.83 -6.23
CA PHE A 276 -10.41 -6.53 -6.76
C PHE A 276 -11.49 -7.02 -5.79
N HIS A 277 -12.30 -6.08 -5.30
CA HIS A 277 -13.71 -6.26 -4.88
C HIS A 277 -14.52 -5.04 -5.32
#